data_AF-A0A6B2DSV1-F1
#
_entry.id   AF-A0A6B2DSV1-F1
#
_cell.length_a   1.000
_cell.length_b   1.000
_cell.length_c   1.000
_cell.angle_alpha   90.00
_cell.angle_beta   90.00
_cell.angle_gamma   90.00
#
_symmetry.space_group_name_H-M   'P 1'
#
loop_
_entity.id
_entity.type
_entity.pdbx_description
1 polymer ?
#
loop_
_entity_poly.entity_id
_entity_poly.type
_entity_poly.pdbx_seq_one_letter_code
_entity_poly.pdbx_strand_id
1 'polypeptide(L)' 'MKLGQLAASARDLFSAKLVYGEPVERDGVVVIPAAAVFGGGGGGGGDTGARPVREGAGFGVFARPAGAFVVR' A
#
# COMPACT_ATOMS: atom_id res chain seq x y z
N MET A 1 -3.34 -6.63 17.29
CA MET A 1 -4.18 -6.73 16.06
C MET A 1 -4.03 -8.14 15.51
N LYS A 2 -5.11 -8.82 15.13
CA LYS A 2 -5.01 -10.18 14.56
C LYS A 2 -4.36 -10.13 13.17
N LEU A 3 -3.53 -11.12 12.84
CA LEU A 3 -2.78 -11.18 11.58
C LEU A 3 -3.68 -11.03 10.33
N GLY A 4 -4.87 -11.63 10.36
CA GLY A 4 -5.86 -11.50 9.28
C GLY A 4 -6.40 -10.08 9.09
N GLN A 5 -6.52 -9.28 10.15
CA GLN A 5 -6.94 -7.88 10.03
C GLN A 5 -5.84 -7.00 9.42
N LEU A 6 -4.56 -7.28 9.70
CA LEU A 6 -3.44 -6.58 9.06
C LEU A 6 -3.33 -6.87 7.56
N ALA A 7 -3.54 -8.14 7.16
CA ALA A 7 -3.55 -8.49 5.75
C ALA A 7 -4.68 -7.78 4.99
N ALA A 8 -5.85 -7.64 5.61
CA ALA A 8 -6.96 -6.89 5.03
C ALA A 8 -6.64 -5.40 4.91
N SER A 9 -6.15 -4.76 5.98
CA SER A 9 -5.76 -3.33 5.94
C SER A 9 -4.62 -3.06 4.94
N ALA A 10 -3.65 -3.98 4.80
CA ALA A 10 -2.61 -3.87 3.80
C ALA A 10 -3.17 -3.93 2.38
N ARG A 11 -4.12 -4.84 2.10
CA ARG A 11 -4.74 -4.98 0.78
C ARG A 11 -5.49 -3.71 0.35
N ASP A 12 -6.19 -3.06 1.28
CA ASP A 12 -6.93 -1.83 1.00
C ASP A 12 -5.99 -0.64 0.76
N LEU A 13 -4.83 -0.63 1.42
CA LEU A 13 -3.79 0.36 1.18
C LEU A 13 -3.13 0.13 -0.20
N PHE A 14 -2.68 -1.09 -0.53
CA PHE A 14 -1.97 -1.39 -1.79
C PHE A 14 -2.90 -1.59 -3.01
N SER A 15 -3.80 -0.65 -3.28
CA SER A 15 -4.62 -0.67 -4.50
C SER A 15 -3.95 0.08 -5.66
N ALA A 16 -4.33 -0.23 -6.91
CA ALA A 16 -3.83 0.46 -8.11
C ALA A 16 -4.09 1.98 -8.10
N LYS A 17 -5.05 2.46 -7.28
CA LYS A 17 -5.29 3.89 -7.04
C LYS A 17 -4.11 4.59 -6.38
N LEU A 18 -3.17 3.87 -5.77
CA LEU A 18 -1.92 4.47 -5.30
C LEU A 18 -0.93 4.74 -6.44
N VAL A 19 -1.05 4.02 -7.56
CA VAL A 19 -0.11 4.11 -8.69
C VAL A 19 -0.54 5.19 -9.68
N TYR A 20 -1.84 5.29 -9.96
CA TYR A 20 -2.39 6.29 -10.88
C TYR A 20 -3.29 7.27 -10.14
N GLY A 21 -2.96 8.56 -10.24
CA GLY A 21 -3.82 9.64 -9.76
C GLY A 21 -5.00 9.88 -10.69
N GLU A 22 -5.93 10.74 -10.26
CA GLU A 22 -7.07 11.09 -11.10
C GLU A 22 -6.62 11.78 -12.39
N PRO A 23 -7.15 11.36 -13.57
CA PRO A 23 -6.81 12.00 -14.84
C PRO A 23 -7.25 13.46 -14.87
N VAL A 24 -6.42 14.29 -15.49
CA VAL A 24 -6.75 15.68 -15.79
C VAL A 24 -6.82 15.83 -17.30
N GLU A 25 -7.99 16.23 -17.80
CA GLU A 25 -8.21 16.49 -19.23
C GLU A 25 -8.21 17.99 -19.51
N ARG A 26 -7.48 18.38 -20.56
CA ARG A 26 -7.45 19.76 -21.07
C ARG A 26 -7.07 19.76 -22.54
N ASP A 27 -7.82 20.51 -23.35
CA ASP A 27 -7.56 20.72 -24.77
C ASP A 27 -7.36 19.40 -25.57
N GLY A 28 -8.16 18.38 -25.24
CA GLY A 28 -8.09 17.05 -25.87
C GLY A 28 -6.90 16.19 -25.45
N VAL A 29 -6.10 16.63 -24.46
CA VAL A 29 -5.00 15.87 -23.87
C VAL A 29 -5.39 15.37 -22.49
N VAL A 30 -5.20 14.08 -22.24
CA VAL A 30 -5.41 13.48 -20.92
C VAL A 30 -4.05 13.23 -20.27
N VAL A 31 -3.87 13.76 -19.07
CA VAL A 31 -2.68 13.55 -18.24
C VAL A 31 -3.04 12.67 -17.05
N ILE A 32 -2.36 11.54 -16.90
CA ILE A 32 -2.57 10.59 -15.79
C ILE A 32 -1.31 10.59 -14.92
N PRO A 33 -1.33 11.21 -13.72
CA PRO A 33 -0.20 11.19 -12.80
C PRO A 33 0.15 9.76 -12.38
N ALA A 34 1.44 9.45 -12.31
CA ALA A 34 1.94 8.13 -11.93
C ALA A 34 2.92 8.21 -10.75
N ALA A 35 2.78 7.28 -9.81
CA ALA A 35 3.68 7.08 -8.69
C ALA A 35 4.18 5.63 -8.64
N ALA A 36 5.43 5.44 -8.25
CA ALA A 36 5.95 4.12 -7.91
C ALA A 36 5.69 3.87 -6.43
N VAL A 37 5.01 2.78 -6.12
CA VAL A 37 4.55 2.44 -4.77
C VAL A 37 5.05 1.07 -4.40
N PHE A 38 5.68 0.98 -3.25
CA PHE A 38 6.19 -0.25 -2.67
C PHE A 38 5.65 -0.37 -1.26
N GLY A 39 5.46 -1.60 -0.82
CA GLY A 39 5.28 -1.86 0.58
C GLY A 39 5.06 -3.33 0.87
N GLY A 40 4.88 -3.61 2.14
CA GLY A 40 4.77 -4.95 2.66
C GLY A 40 4.43 -4.91 4.13
N GLY A 41 4.08 -6.07 4.65
CA GLY A 41 3.77 -6.25 6.05
C GLY A 41 4.27 -7.60 6.54
N GLY A 42 4.43 -7.71 7.85
CA GLY A 42 4.89 -8.92 8.51
C GLY A 42 4.31 -8.99 9.92
N GLY A 43 4.20 -10.19 10.44
CA GLY A 43 3.78 -10.43 11.80
C GLY A 43 4.37 -11.72 12.34
N GLY A 44 4.42 -11.81 13.66
CA GLY A 44 4.97 -12.94 14.39
C GLY A 44 4.28 -13.09 15.73
N GLY A 45 4.09 -14.34 16.13
CA GLY A 45 3.57 -14.73 17.42
C GLY A 45 4.44 -15.80 18.05
N GLY A 46 4.57 -15.78 19.36
CA GLY A 46 5.30 -16.80 20.11
C GLY A 46 4.56 -17.18 21.37
N ASP A 47 4.30 -18.48 21.53
CA ASP A 47 3.80 -19.05 22.76
C ASP A 47 4.94 -19.77 23.48
N THR A 48 5.46 -19.14 24.53
CA THR A 48 6.41 -19.77 25.44
C THR A 48 5.67 -19.95 26.75
N GLY A 49 5.18 -21.16 27.03
CA GLY A 49 4.24 -21.49 28.12
C GLY A 49 4.59 -21.08 29.55
N ALA A 50 5.71 -20.38 29.76
CA ALA A 50 6.09 -19.72 31.02
C ALA A 50 5.86 -18.19 31.01
N ARG A 51 5.45 -17.59 29.89
CA ARG A 51 5.28 -16.15 29.73
C ARG A 51 3.99 -15.83 28.98
N PRO A 52 3.43 -14.61 29.15
CA PRO A 52 2.29 -14.17 28.36
C PRO A 52 2.59 -14.25 26.86
N VAL A 53 1.62 -14.73 26.09
CA VAL A 53 1.67 -14.78 24.63
C VAL A 53 2.03 -13.39 24.09
N ARG A 54 3.04 -13.34 23.21
CA ARG A 54 3.44 -12.11 22.53
C ARG A 54 3.12 -12.23 21.06
N GLU A 55 2.34 -11.28 20.58
CA GLU A 55 2.02 -11.14 19.17
C GLU A 55 2.36 -9.71 18.74
N GLY A 56 2.89 -9.60 17.52
CA GLY A 56 3.24 -8.33 16.92
C GLY A 56 3.08 -8.40 15.42
N ALA A 57 2.74 -7.25 14.83
CA ALA A 57 2.66 -7.11 13.39
C ALA A 57 2.79 -5.65 13.00
N GLY A 58 3.22 -5.42 11.75
CA GLY A 58 3.39 -4.09 11.19
C GLY A 58 3.39 -4.12 9.66
N PHE A 59 3.24 -2.95 9.07
CA PHE A 59 3.34 -2.73 7.63
C PHE A 59 3.98 -1.37 7.36
N GLY A 60 4.52 -1.22 6.15
CA GLY A 60 5.10 0.04 5.68
C GLY A 60 4.77 0.28 4.21
N VAL A 61 4.67 1.56 3.85
CA VAL A 61 4.44 2.02 2.48
C VAL A 61 5.51 3.05 2.14
N PHE A 62 6.09 2.92 0.95
CA PHE A 62 6.98 3.89 0.35
C PHE A 62 6.44 4.27 -1.02
N ALA A 63 6.26 5.56 -1.26
CA ALA A 63 5.78 6.09 -2.53
C ALA A 63 6.70 7.21 -3.02
N ARG A 64 6.93 7.26 -4.33
CA ARG A 64 7.66 8.34 -4.99
C ARG A 64 7.01 8.72 -6.33
N PRO A 65 7.12 9.98 -6.76
CA PRO A 65 6.70 10.37 -8.11
C PRO A 65 7.45 9.55 -9.17
N ALA A 66 6.72 9.07 -10.18
CA ALA A 66 7.27 8.35 -11.33
C ALA A 66 7.07 9.10 -12.66
N GLY A 67 6.18 10.09 -12.69
CA GLY A 67 5.93 10.92 -13.87
C GLY A 67 4.43 11.01 -14.15
N ALA A 68 4.07 11.09 -15.43
CA ALA A 68 2.69 11.04 -15.89
C ALA A 68 2.61 10.39 -17.27
N PHE A 69 1.51 9.71 -17.55
CA PHE A 69 1.15 9.30 -18.90
C PHE A 69 0.41 10.45 -19.59
N VAL A 70 0.74 10.66 -20.86
CA VAL A 70 0.09 11.66 -21.70
C VAL A 70 -0.57 10.92 -22.86
N VAL A 71 -1.88 11.04 -22.95
CA VAL A 71 -2.70 10.44 -24.02
C VAL A 71 -3.18 11.57 -24.93
N ARG A 72 -3.01 11.39 -26.24
CA ARG A 72 -3.29 12.36 -27.32
C ARG A 72 -3.78 11.63 -28.55
#